data_AF-A0A927BAP2-F1
#
_entry.id   AF-A0A927BAP2-F1
#
_cell.length_a   1.000
_cell.length_b   1.000
_cell.length_c   1.000
_cell.angle_alpha   90.00
_cell.angle_beta   90.00
_cell.angle_gamma   90.00
#
_symmetry.space_group_name_H-M   'P 1'
#
loop_
_entity.id
_entity.type
_entity.pdbx_description
1 polymer ?
#
loop_
_entity_poly.entity_id
_entity_poly.type
_entity_poly.pdbx_seq_one_letter_code
_entity_poly.pdbx_strand_id
1 'polypeptide(L)'
;MDNGAGSYGRSISIRQGELAASKVPRRPFPLLSSLPLTTPDHYDLLLARCRALFLAKTHDYGTAWRILRLPSVTDQIFIKANRIRTIQETGVQLVADDVSEEFVAIINYCLIALMQLHLPPDTPLDLTPEAVATAYDHEAAENRRLLLAKNHDYGEAWRQMRVASITDLILMKLHRVKQLEDNGGVATVSEGVEGSYRDMLNYAVFALILRGEGREEEKK
;
A
#
# COMPACT_ATOMS: atom_id res chain seq x y z
N MET A 1 -44.46 -69.11 36.46
CA MET A 1 -43.34 -70.05 36.70
C MET A 1 -42.08 -69.25 36.52
N ASP A 2 -41.17 -69.08 37.46
CA ASP A 2 -41.04 -69.50 38.84
C ASP A 2 -39.87 -68.67 39.40
N ASN A 3 -39.99 -68.20 40.65
CA ASN A 3 -38.95 -67.88 41.65
C ASN A 3 -37.66 -67.09 41.26
N GLY A 4 -37.10 -66.21 42.08
CA GLY A 4 -37.23 -66.02 43.51
C GLY A 4 -36.28 -64.93 44.02
N ALA A 5 -36.51 -64.57 45.28
CA ALA A 5 -35.93 -63.47 46.05
C ALA A 5 -34.44 -63.62 46.42
N GLY A 6 -33.86 -62.48 46.85
CA GLY A 6 -32.60 -62.40 47.63
C GLY A 6 -32.00 -60.98 47.55
N SER A 7 -32.52 -59.98 48.24
CA SER A 7 -32.29 -59.61 49.65
C SER A 7 -30.83 -59.30 50.02
N TYR A 8 -30.56 -58.00 50.11
CA TYR A 8 -29.81 -57.25 51.12
C TYR A 8 -28.50 -57.78 51.74
N GLY A 9 -27.45 -56.97 51.58
CA GLY A 9 -26.66 -56.52 52.73
C GLY A 9 -25.16 -56.27 52.46
N ARG A 10 -24.75 -55.00 52.35
CA ARG A 10 -23.97 -54.29 53.40
C ARG A 10 -23.45 -52.93 52.91
N SER A 11 -23.69 -51.93 53.76
CA SER A 11 -23.25 -50.55 53.67
C SER A 11 -21.73 -50.38 53.63
N ILE A 12 -21.24 -49.51 52.76
CA ILE A 12 -20.03 -48.71 53.02
C ILE A 12 -20.29 -47.28 52.51
N SER A 13 -20.34 -46.35 53.46
CA SER A 13 -20.33 -44.91 53.24
C SER A 13 -18.97 -44.49 52.67
N ILE A 14 -18.95 -43.92 51.46
CA ILE A 14 -17.77 -43.19 50.96
C ILE A 14 -18.18 -41.75 50.64
N ARG A 15 -17.39 -40.86 51.24
CA ARG A 15 -17.51 -39.41 51.35
C ARG A 15 -17.66 -38.71 49.99
N GLN A 16 -18.50 -37.68 49.95
CA GLN A 16 -18.45 -36.64 48.92
C GLN A 16 -17.04 -36.02 48.92
N GLY A 17 -16.25 -36.34 47.90
CA GLY A 17 -15.00 -35.64 47.60
C GLY A 17 -15.32 -34.43 46.74
N GLU A 18 -15.09 -33.24 47.30
CA GLU A 18 -15.02 -31.97 46.57
C GLU A 18 -14.03 -32.09 45.41
N LEU A 19 -14.51 -31.91 44.17
CA LEU A 19 -13.63 -31.61 43.05
C LEU A 19 -13.12 -30.17 43.23
N ALA A 20 -11.93 -30.05 43.84
CA ALA A 20 -11.17 -28.82 43.81
C ALA A 20 -10.81 -28.50 42.34
N ALA A 21 -11.45 -27.47 41.79
CA ALA A 21 -11.09 -26.91 40.50
C ALA A 21 -9.62 -26.48 40.53
N SER A 22 -8.78 -27.21 39.79
CA SER A 22 -7.40 -26.85 39.52
C SER A 22 -7.35 -25.43 38.93
N LYS A 23 -6.95 -24.45 39.75
CA LYS A 23 -6.61 -23.10 39.31
C LYS A 23 -5.29 -23.16 38.53
N VAL A 24 -5.37 -23.57 37.28
CA VAL A 24 -4.33 -23.25 36.31
C VAL A 24 -4.29 -21.73 36.22
N PRO A 25 -3.16 -21.06 36.49
CA PRO A 25 -3.07 -19.62 36.32
C PRO A 25 -3.27 -19.33 34.83
N ARG A 26 -4.41 -18.74 34.48
CA ARG A 26 -4.61 -18.15 33.16
C ARG A 26 -3.61 -17.00 33.05
N ARG A 27 -2.44 -17.29 32.46
CA ARG A 27 -1.57 -16.21 31.97
C ARG A 27 -2.45 -15.38 31.04
N PRO A 28 -2.50 -14.04 31.19
CA PRO A 28 -3.15 -13.23 30.18
C PRO A 28 -2.47 -13.57 28.85
N PHE A 29 -3.27 -14.01 27.88
CA PHE A 29 -2.83 -13.98 26.49
C PHE A 29 -2.33 -12.56 26.24
N PRO A 30 -1.12 -12.35 25.70
CA PRO A 30 -0.76 -11.03 25.26
C PRO A 30 -1.81 -10.65 24.22
N LEU A 31 -2.54 -9.57 24.50
CA LEU A 31 -3.36 -8.89 23.52
C LEU A 31 -2.42 -8.57 22.35
N LEU A 32 -2.48 -9.36 21.29
CA LEU A 32 -1.80 -9.10 20.01
C LEU A 32 -2.53 -7.98 19.24
N SER A 33 -3.27 -7.11 19.94
CA SER A 33 -3.80 -5.87 19.40
C SER A 33 -2.82 -4.75 19.73
N SER A 34 -2.36 -4.07 18.68
CA SER A 34 -1.66 -2.77 18.68
C SER A 34 -0.14 -2.75 18.96
N LEU A 35 0.65 -3.56 18.25
CA LEU A 35 2.01 -3.08 17.92
C LEU A 35 1.90 -2.10 16.75
N PRO A 36 2.50 -0.90 16.82
CA PRO A 36 2.48 0.03 15.70
C PRO A 36 3.17 -0.60 14.49
N LEU A 37 2.49 -0.63 13.35
CA LEU A 37 3.02 -1.16 12.09
C LEU A 37 4.34 -0.46 11.74
N THR A 38 5.34 -1.25 11.31
CA THR A 38 6.62 -0.70 10.87
C THR A 38 6.46 0.04 9.53
N THR A 39 7.48 0.78 9.07
CA THR A 39 7.46 1.35 7.70
C THR A 39 7.26 0.27 6.64
N PRO A 40 8.04 -0.83 6.63
CA PRO A 40 7.80 -1.93 5.71
C PRO A 40 6.34 -2.42 5.70
N ASP A 41 5.74 -2.61 6.89
CA ASP A 41 4.37 -3.16 6.97
C ASP A 41 3.32 -2.20 6.40
N HIS A 42 3.40 -0.91 6.75
CA HIS A 42 2.51 0.10 6.18
C HIS A 42 2.68 0.21 4.66
N TYR A 43 3.93 0.16 4.19
CA TYR A 43 4.26 0.26 2.78
C TYR A 43 3.66 -0.90 1.99
N ASP A 44 3.79 -2.13 2.52
CA ASP A 44 3.27 -3.34 1.90
C ASP A 44 1.74 -3.34 1.84
N LEU A 45 1.09 -2.91 2.93
CA LEU A 45 -0.36 -2.77 2.97
C LEU A 45 -0.88 -1.77 1.93
N LEU A 46 -0.25 -0.60 1.82
CA LEU A 46 -0.65 0.43 0.86
C LEU A 46 -0.38 0.00 -0.58
N LEU A 47 0.75 -0.62 -0.87
CA LEU A 47 1.02 -1.16 -2.21
C LEU A 47 0.04 -2.28 -2.59
N ALA A 48 -0.34 -3.14 -1.65
CA ALA A 48 -1.35 -4.17 -1.88
C ALA A 48 -2.72 -3.55 -2.24
N ARG A 49 -3.13 -2.49 -1.53
CA ARG A 49 -4.35 -1.73 -1.87
C ARG A 49 -4.26 -1.11 -3.27
N CYS A 50 -3.13 -0.46 -3.59
CA CYS A 50 -2.92 0.15 -4.91
C CYS A 50 -2.99 -0.89 -6.03
N ARG A 51 -2.35 -2.05 -5.81
CA ARG A 51 -2.36 -3.20 -6.72
C ARG A 51 -3.77 -3.74 -6.95
N ALA A 52 -4.53 -3.97 -5.89
CA ALA A 52 -5.89 -4.48 -5.98
C ALA A 52 -6.77 -3.54 -6.82
N LEU A 53 -6.69 -2.23 -6.57
CA LEU A 53 -7.41 -1.24 -7.34
C LEU A 53 -6.95 -1.18 -8.81
N PHE A 54 -5.63 -1.25 -9.05
CA PHE A 54 -5.07 -1.21 -10.39
C PHE A 54 -5.51 -2.41 -11.24
N LEU A 55 -5.45 -3.62 -10.68
CA LEU A 55 -5.86 -4.83 -11.38
C LEU A 55 -7.38 -4.88 -11.59
N ALA A 56 -8.18 -4.42 -10.63
CA ALA A 56 -9.63 -4.26 -10.83
C ALA A 56 -9.94 -3.33 -12.01
N LYS A 57 -9.29 -2.16 -12.08
CA LYS A 57 -9.45 -1.23 -13.20
C LYS A 57 -8.94 -1.80 -14.53
N THR A 58 -7.86 -2.58 -14.49
CA THR A 58 -7.33 -3.28 -15.67
C THR A 58 -8.32 -4.33 -16.17
N HIS A 59 -9.03 -5.01 -15.27
CA HIS A 59 -10.10 -5.93 -15.66
C HIS A 59 -11.26 -5.20 -16.34
N ASP A 60 -11.65 -4.01 -15.84
CA ASP A 60 -12.78 -3.26 -16.37
C ASP A 60 -12.51 -2.61 -17.75
N TYR A 61 -11.31 -2.07 -17.95
CA TYR A 61 -10.99 -1.23 -19.14
C TYR A 61 -9.81 -1.75 -19.97
N GLY A 62 -9.29 -2.94 -19.65
CA GLY A 62 -8.08 -3.50 -20.28
C GLY A 62 -6.84 -2.64 -20.03
N THR A 63 -5.92 -2.67 -21.00
CA THR A 63 -4.67 -1.91 -20.96
C THR A 63 -4.72 -0.60 -21.73
N ALA A 64 -5.84 0.12 -21.65
CA ALA A 64 -6.01 1.42 -22.33
C ALA A 64 -4.88 2.43 -22.03
N TRP A 65 -4.24 2.35 -20.86
CA TRP A 65 -3.07 3.16 -20.50
C TRP A 65 -1.86 2.96 -21.43
N ARG A 66 -1.76 1.85 -22.16
CA ARG A 66 -0.68 1.58 -23.13
C ARG A 66 -0.67 2.55 -24.31
N ILE A 67 -1.78 3.24 -24.59
CA ILE A 67 -1.81 4.27 -25.63
C ILE A 67 -1.08 5.55 -25.22
N LEU A 68 -0.87 5.74 -23.91
CA LEU A 68 -0.24 6.95 -23.40
C LEU A 68 1.25 6.92 -23.70
N ARG A 69 1.75 8.02 -24.26
CA ARG A 69 3.20 8.29 -24.27
C ARG A 69 3.65 8.61 -22.86
N LEU A 70 4.94 8.39 -22.56
CA LEU A 70 5.48 8.67 -21.23
C LEU A 70 5.18 10.11 -20.74
N PRO A 71 5.33 11.18 -21.54
CA PRO A 71 4.96 12.53 -21.11
C PRO A 71 3.47 12.69 -20.76
N SER A 72 2.58 11.93 -21.43
CA SER A 72 1.16 11.92 -21.09
C SER A 72 0.91 11.25 -19.73
N VAL A 73 1.69 10.22 -19.37
CA VAL A 73 1.65 9.64 -18.02
C VAL A 73 2.18 10.65 -16.99
N THR A 74 3.24 11.38 -17.30
CA THR A 74 3.76 12.50 -16.46
C THR A 74 2.66 13.53 -16.18
N ASP A 75 1.91 13.92 -17.22
CA ASP A 75 0.80 14.87 -17.09
C ASP A 75 -0.35 14.32 -16.25
N GLN A 76 -0.64 13.02 -16.35
CA GLN A 76 -1.62 12.39 -15.47
C GLN A 76 -1.21 12.51 -14.01
N ILE A 77 0.06 12.29 -13.67
CA ILE A 77 0.58 12.45 -12.30
C ILE A 77 0.49 13.93 -11.87
N PHE A 78 0.84 14.86 -12.77
CA PHE A 78 0.77 16.30 -12.52
C PHE A 78 -0.64 16.77 -12.18
N ILE A 79 -1.66 16.32 -12.91
CA ILE A 79 -3.06 16.70 -12.63
C ILE A 79 -3.45 16.30 -11.20
N LYS A 80 -3.06 15.09 -10.78
CA LYS A 80 -3.35 14.56 -9.44
C LYS A 80 -2.63 15.35 -8.35
N ALA A 81 -1.33 15.57 -8.52
CA ALA A 81 -0.52 16.35 -7.57
C ALA A 81 -0.97 17.82 -7.50
N ASN A 82 -1.30 18.44 -8.63
CA ASN A 82 -1.75 19.83 -8.67
C ASN A 82 -3.14 19.99 -8.05
N ARG A 83 -4.06 19.02 -8.21
CA ARG A 83 -5.34 19.02 -7.48
C ARG A 83 -5.11 19.03 -5.96
N ILE A 84 -4.21 18.18 -5.47
CA ILE A 84 -3.85 18.14 -4.04
C ILE A 84 -3.35 19.53 -3.59
N ARG A 85 -2.42 20.14 -4.33
CA ARG A 85 -1.90 21.49 -3.99
C ARG A 85 -3.01 22.54 -4.01
N THR A 86 -3.87 22.57 -5.02
CA THR A 86 -4.98 23.52 -5.10
C THR A 86 -5.91 23.42 -3.89
N ILE A 87 -6.25 22.20 -3.43
CA ILE A 87 -7.07 22.00 -2.24
C ILE A 87 -6.34 22.49 -0.99
N GLN A 88 -5.03 22.20 -0.86
CA GLN A 88 -4.20 22.65 0.26
C GLN A 88 -4.09 24.19 0.34
N GLU A 89 -3.96 24.88 -0.80
CA GLU A 89 -3.83 26.33 -0.87
C GLU A 89 -5.17 27.06 -0.67
N THR A 90 -6.23 26.55 -1.29
CA THR A 90 -7.55 27.21 -1.24
C THR A 90 -8.36 26.84 0.00
N GLY A 91 -8.08 25.68 0.60
CA GLY A 91 -8.92 25.08 1.64
C GLY A 91 -10.31 24.66 1.15
N VAL A 92 -10.56 24.71 -0.16
CA VAL A 92 -11.86 24.45 -0.77
C VAL A 92 -11.78 23.19 -1.63
N GLN A 93 -12.74 22.30 -1.41
CA GLN A 93 -12.91 21.10 -2.19
C GLN A 93 -14.36 21.02 -2.67
N LEU A 94 -14.57 21.15 -3.98
CA LEU A 94 -15.91 21.18 -4.58
C LEU A 94 -16.47 19.80 -4.91
N VAL A 95 -15.59 18.80 -5.06
CA VAL A 95 -15.96 17.41 -5.35
C VAL A 95 -15.64 16.57 -4.12
N ALA A 96 -16.56 15.72 -3.68
CA ALA A 96 -16.44 14.97 -2.42
C ALA A 96 -15.40 13.83 -2.43
N ASP A 97 -14.61 13.66 -3.51
CA ASP A 97 -13.60 12.61 -3.64
C ASP A 97 -12.44 12.80 -2.66
N ASP A 98 -12.10 11.75 -1.91
CA ASP A 98 -11.01 11.83 -0.93
C ASP A 98 -9.67 12.13 -1.61
N VAL A 99 -8.97 13.13 -1.08
CA VAL A 99 -7.61 13.51 -1.51
C VAL A 99 -6.64 12.32 -1.39
N SER A 100 -6.87 11.35 -0.49
CA SER A 100 -6.03 10.13 -0.41
C SER A 100 -6.06 9.33 -1.71
N GLU A 101 -7.18 9.35 -2.45
CA GLU A 101 -7.31 8.68 -3.74
C GLU A 101 -6.41 9.30 -4.81
N GLU A 102 -6.08 10.59 -4.69
CA GLU A 102 -5.13 11.26 -5.58
C GLU A 102 -3.71 10.72 -5.39
N PHE A 103 -3.29 10.45 -4.14
CA PHE A 103 -2.00 9.82 -3.87
C PHE A 103 -1.96 8.37 -4.36
N VAL A 104 -3.05 7.61 -4.19
CA VAL A 104 -3.18 6.26 -4.76
C VAL A 104 -3.07 6.30 -6.30
N ALA A 105 -3.71 7.29 -6.94
CA ALA A 105 -3.60 7.48 -8.38
C ALA A 105 -2.16 7.82 -8.80
N ILE A 106 -1.46 8.70 -8.07
CA ILE A 106 -0.04 9.01 -8.30
C ILE A 106 0.81 7.74 -8.28
N ILE A 107 0.65 6.89 -7.26
CA ILE A 107 1.38 5.61 -7.14
C ILE A 107 1.16 4.75 -8.39
N ASN A 108 -0.09 4.55 -8.79
CA ASN A 108 -0.41 3.70 -9.93
C ASN A 108 0.07 4.29 -11.26
N TYR A 109 0.02 5.61 -11.46
CA TYR A 109 0.60 6.23 -12.65
C TYR A 109 2.13 6.19 -12.67
N CYS A 110 2.80 6.31 -11.53
CA CYS A 110 4.24 6.08 -11.44
C CYS A 110 4.58 4.63 -11.81
N LEU A 111 3.81 3.63 -11.35
CA LEU A 111 4.01 2.23 -11.74
C LEU A 111 3.72 2.00 -13.23
N ILE A 112 2.69 2.63 -13.81
CA ILE A 112 2.48 2.63 -15.27
C ILE A 112 3.72 3.17 -15.98
N ALA A 113 4.25 4.33 -15.56
CA ALA A 113 5.42 4.94 -16.18
C ALA A 113 6.64 4.01 -16.13
N LEU A 114 6.91 3.39 -14.98
CA LEU A 114 8.00 2.43 -14.79
C LEU A 114 7.83 1.18 -15.67
N MET A 115 6.62 0.61 -15.72
CA MET A 115 6.33 -0.51 -16.63
C MET A 115 6.56 -0.09 -18.10
N GLN A 116 6.07 1.07 -18.52
CA GLN A 116 6.26 1.54 -19.90
C GLN A 116 7.73 1.73 -20.27
N LEU A 117 8.59 2.14 -19.33
CA LEU A 117 10.02 2.30 -19.55
C LEU A 117 10.73 0.96 -19.79
N HIS A 118 10.24 -0.12 -19.20
CA HIS A 118 10.87 -1.45 -19.27
C HIS A 118 10.19 -2.43 -20.25
N LEU A 119 8.99 -2.10 -20.73
CA LEU A 119 8.35 -2.87 -21.80
C LEU A 119 9.09 -2.67 -23.14
N PRO A 120 9.33 -3.74 -23.93
CA PRO A 120 9.89 -3.63 -25.28
C PRO A 120 9.11 -2.65 -26.18
N PRO A 121 9.77 -1.90 -27.09
CA PRO A 121 9.11 -0.92 -27.96
C PRO A 121 7.99 -1.50 -28.85
N ASP A 122 8.07 -2.78 -29.19
CA ASP A 122 7.12 -3.53 -30.01
C ASP A 122 6.02 -4.23 -29.19
N THR A 123 6.00 -4.00 -27.87
CA THR A 123 4.95 -4.54 -26.99
C THR A 123 3.57 -4.04 -27.43
N PRO A 124 2.59 -4.95 -27.65
CA PRO A 124 1.25 -4.58 -28.09
C PRO A 124 0.53 -3.67 -27.08
N LEU A 125 -0.51 -2.99 -27.56
CA LEU A 125 -1.37 -2.18 -26.70
C LEU A 125 -2.21 -3.04 -25.76
N ASP A 126 -2.61 -4.22 -26.23
CA ASP A 126 -3.39 -5.17 -25.45
C ASP A 126 -2.46 -6.18 -24.78
N LEU A 127 -2.43 -6.15 -23.44
CA LEU A 127 -1.70 -7.12 -22.63
C LEU A 127 -2.68 -8.00 -21.87
N THR A 128 -2.32 -9.27 -21.69
CA THR A 128 -3.07 -10.18 -20.81
C THR A 128 -3.02 -9.70 -19.36
N PRO A 129 -4.08 -9.88 -18.56
CA PRO A 129 -4.07 -9.54 -17.13
C PRO A 129 -2.87 -10.10 -16.37
N GLU A 130 -2.41 -11.31 -16.70
CA GLU A 130 -1.26 -11.97 -16.08
C GLU A 130 0.06 -11.24 -16.36
N ALA A 131 0.27 -10.83 -17.61
CA ALA A 131 1.43 -10.04 -18.01
C ALA A 131 1.44 -8.67 -17.31
N VAL A 132 0.28 -8.02 -17.21
CA VAL A 132 0.13 -6.75 -16.49
C VAL A 132 0.45 -6.91 -15.01
N ALA A 133 -0.11 -7.92 -14.35
CA ALA A 133 0.16 -8.21 -12.94
C ALA A 133 1.65 -8.51 -12.71
N THR A 134 2.28 -9.28 -13.59
CA THR A 134 3.70 -9.62 -13.50
C THR A 134 4.59 -8.37 -13.62
N ALA A 135 4.33 -7.51 -14.60
CA ALA A 135 5.07 -6.27 -14.79
C ALA A 135 4.87 -5.30 -13.61
N TYR A 136 3.64 -5.19 -13.11
CA TYR A 136 3.32 -4.36 -11.95
C TYR A 136 4.07 -4.85 -10.71
N ASP A 137 4.03 -6.16 -10.44
CA ASP A 137 4.65 -6.78 -9.27
C ASP A 137 6.17 -6.65 -9.31
N HIS A 138 6.77 -6.77 -10.50
CA HIS A 138 8.19 -6.50 -10.70
C HIS A 138 8.57 -5.07 -10.29
N GLU A 139 7.90 -4.06 -10.83
CA GLU A 139 8.23 -2.66 -10.55
C GLU A 139 7.95 -2.27 -9.09
N ALA A 140 6.87 -2.79 -8.51
CA ALA A 140 6.54 -2.57 -7.12
C ALA A 140 7.59 -3.21 -6.18
N ALA A 141 8.02 -4.43 -6.46
CA ALA A 141 9.04 -5.12 -5.66
C ALA A 141 10.41 -4.43 -5.76
N GLU A 142 10.80 -4.01 -6.96
CA GLU A 142 12.06 -3.28 -7.15
C GLU A 142 12.02 -1.91 -6.44
N ASN A 143 10.91 -1.17 -6.55
CA ASN A 143 10.76 0.10 -5.86
C ASN A 143 10.82 -0.06 -4.34
N ARG A 144 10.16 -1.09 -3.80
CA ARG A 144 10.22 -1.45 -2.37
C ARG A 144 11.65 -1.75 -1.94
N ARG A 145 12.38 -2.56 -2.71
CA ARG A 145 13.78 -2.92 -2.42
C ARG A 145 14.67 -1.68 -2.35
N LEU A 146 14.56 -0.78 -3.33
CA LEU A 146 15.31 0.47 -3.39
C LEU A 146 14.95 1.41 -2.24
N LEU A 147 13.67 1.51 -1.89
CA LEU A 147 13.24 2.30 -0.75
C LEU A 147 13.86 1.78 0.55
N LEU A 148 13.80 0.48 0.82
CA LEU A 148 14.34 -0.09 2.05
C LEU A 148 15.86 0.07 2.14
N ALA A 149 16.57 -0.03 1.01
CA ALA A 149 18.00 0.28 0.94
C ALA A 149 18.26 1.75 1.31
N LYS A 150 17.52 2.71 0.73
CA LYS A 150 17.65 4.14 1.07
C LYS A 150 17.26 4.44 2.52
N ASN A 151 16.23 3.78 3.04
CA ASN A 151 15.72 4.03 4.40
C ASN A 151 16.73 3.62 5.48
N HIS A 152 17.65 2.69 5.17
CA HIS A 152 18.80 2.40 6.02
C HIS A 152 19.73 3.63 6.16
N ASP A 153 19.93 4.39 5.09
CA ASP A 153 20.89 5.50 5.04
C ASP A 153 20.30 6.81 5.57
N TYR A 154 19.01 7.07 5.32
CA TYR A 154 18.33 8.32 5.70
C TYR A 154 17.47 8.21 6.97
N GLY A 155 17.27 7.00 7.49
CA GLY A 155 16.30 6.73 8.54
C GLY A 155 14.87 7.12 8.14
N GLU A 156 13.99 7.28 9.13
CA GLU A 156 12.57 7.61 8.91
C GLU A 156 12.28 9.13 8.99
N ALA A 157 13.22 9.97 8.53
CA ALA A 157 13.09 11.43 8.61
C ALA A 157 11.80 11.97 7.97
N TRP A 158 11.30 11.29 6.92
CA TRP A 158 10.06 11.62 6.24
C TRP A 158 8.83 11.58 7.16
N ARG A 159 8.86 10.82 8.27
CA ARG A 159 7.76 10.79 9.25
C ARG A 159 7.55 12.12 9.97
N GLN A 160 8.53 13.00 9.96
CA GLN A 160 8.45 14.35 10.55
C GLN A 160 8.06 15.42 9.52
N MET A 161 7.87 15.03 8.27
CA MET A 161 7.53 15.98 7.20
C MET A 161 6.04 16.31 7.20
N ARG A 162 5.72 17.50 6.66
CA ARG A 162 4.33 17.91 6.39
C ARG A 162 3.88 17.27 5.08
N VAL A 163 2.62 16.85 5.02
CA VAL A 163 2.00 16.31 3.78
C VAL A 163 2.05 17.34 2.64
N ALA A 164 1.89 18.63 2.94
CA ALA A 164 2.04 19.70 1.95
C ALA A 164 3.46 19.72 1.34
N SER A 165 4.51 19.64 2.17
CA SER A 165 5.89 19.58 1.68
C SER A 165 6.17 18.34 0.83
N ILE A 166 5.55 17.21 1.14
CA ILE A 166 5.64 16.01 0.31
C ILE A 166 4.97 16.23 -1.05
N THR A 167 3.82 16.92 -1.07
CA THR A 167 3.12 17.30 -2.31
C THR A 167 4.02 18.19 -3.17
N ASP A 168 4.70 19.17 -2.56
CA ASP A 168 5.65 20.05 -3.25
C ASP A 168 6.86 19.28 -3.82
N LEU A 169 7.37 18.29 -3.11
CA LEU A 169 8.46 17.44 -3.61
C LEU A 169 8.03 16.62 -4.83
N ILE A 170 6.80 16.10 -4.84
CA ILE A 170 6.23 15.43 -6.02
C ILE A 170 6.15 16.41 -7.20
N LEU A 171 5.60 17.61 -6.99
CA LEU A 171 5.50 18.63 -8.03
C LEU A 171 6.88 19.07 -8.55
N MET A 172 7.86 19.26 -7.68
CA MET A 172 9.24 19.57 -8.08
C MET A 172 9.81 18.46 -8.99
N LYS A 173 9.63 17.19 -8.63
CA LYS A 173 10.08 16.06 -9.45
C LYS A 173 9.36 16.03 -10.80
N LEU A 174 8.06 16.26 -10.83
CA LEU A 174 7.29 16.38 -12.08
C LEU A 174 7.83 17.47 -12.99
N HIS A 175 8.08 18.66 -12.44
CA HIS A 175 8.66 19.75 -13.21
C HIS A 175 10.01 19.37 -13.81
N ARG A 176 10.88 18.67 -13.06
CA ARG A 176 12.16 18.17 -13.57
C ARG A 176 11.99 17.13 -14.69
N VAL A 177 11.09 16.16 -14.50
CA VAL A 177 10.80 15.12 -15.51
C VAL A 177 10.30 15.75 -16.80
N LYS A 178 9.33 16.66 -16.72
CA LYS A 178 8.80 17.38 -17.89
C LYS A 178 9.91 18.12 -18.64
N GLN A 179 10.79 18.83 -17.93
CA GLN A 179 11.93 19.50 -18.57
C GLN A 179 12.90 18.53 -19.25
N LEU A 180 13.15 17.34 -18.66
CA LEU A 180 13.96 16.32 -19.31
C LEU A 180 13.27 15.76 -20.56
N GLU A 181 11.98 15.49 -20.49
CA GLU A 181 11.17 15.01 -21.62
C GLU A 181 11.12 16.03 -22.77
N ASP A 182 10.93 17.32 -22.46
CA ASP A 182 10.93 18.43 -23.42
C ASP A 182 12.29 18.61 -24.11
N ASN A 183 13.38 18.32 -23.39
CA ASN A 183 14.76 18.37 -23.91
C ASN A 183 15.19 17.08 -24.64
N GLY A 184 14.25 16.22 -25.03
CA GLY A 184 14.53 14.99 -25.77
C GLY A 184 15.06 13.84 -24.92
N GLY A 185 14.84 13.88 -23.60
CA GLY A 185 15.19 12.81 -22.66
C GLY A 185 16.68 12.71 -22.32
N VAL A 186 17.53 13.62 -22.82
CA VAL A 186 18.98 13.57 -22.58
C VAL A 186 19.30 14.23 -21.25
N ALA A 187 19.56 13.43 -20.23
CA ALA A 187 20.15 13.90 -18.99
C ALA A 187 21.68 14.03 -19.16
N THR A 188 22.20 15.26 -19.20
CA THR A 188 23.65 15.51 -19.32
C THR A 188 24.41 15.26 -18.00
N VAL A 189 23.72 15.41 -16.86
CA VAL A 189 24.30 15.34 -15.50
C VAL A 189 23.38 14.64 -14.48
N SER A 190 22.07 14.52 -14.73
CA SER A 190 21.10 13.98 -13.76
C SER A 190 20.84 12.49 -13.93
N GLU A 191 20.33 11.84 -12.87
CA GLU A 191 19.64 10.55 -13.02
C GLU A 191 18.49 10.68 -14.04
N GLY A 192 18.22 9.59 -14.77
CA GLY A 192 17.13 9.53 -15.74
C GLY A 192 15.74 9.70 -15.10
N VAL A 193 14.71 9.79 -15.95
CA VAL A 193 13.32 10.00 -15.51
C VAL A 193 12.81 8.91 -14.55
N GLU A 194 13.34 7.69 -14.65
CA GLU A 194 12.97 6.53 -13.82
C GLU A 194 13.12 6.82 -12.32
N GLY A 195 14.28 7.35 -11.90
CA GLY A 195 14.54 7.66 -10.48
C GLY A 195 13.54 8.68 -9.92
N SER A 196 13.09 9.61 -10.77
CA SER A 196 12.07 10.59 -10.38
C SER A 196 10.69 9.95 -10.20
N TYR A 197 10.29 8.98 -11.04
CA TYR A 197 9.05 8.23 -10.84
C TYR A 197 9.06 7.42 -9.54
N ARG A 198 10.18 6.76 -9.23
CA ARG A 198 10.36 6.01 -7.97
C ARG A 198 10.28 6.91 -6.75
N ASP A 199 10.91 8.09 -6.80
CA ASP A 199 10.84 9.06 -5.71
C ASP A 199 9.41 9.59 -5.51
N MET A 200 8.70 9.94 -6.59
CA MET A 200 7.30 10.39 -6.52
C MET A 200 6.35 9.32 -5.96
N LEU A 201 6.55 8.06 -6.36
CA LEU A 201 5.83 6.92 -5.81
C LEU A 201 6.03 6.84 -4.30
N ASN A 202 7.29 6.88 -3.84
CA ASN A 202 7.62 6.82 -2.40
C ASN A 202 7.03 7.99 -1.62
N TYR A 203 7.12 9.21 -2.16
CA TYR A 203 6.51 10.39 -1.55
C TYR A 203 4.99 10.25 -1.42
N ALA A 204 4.31 9.73 -2.45
CA ALA A 204 2.88 9.48 -2.36
C ALA A 204 2.53 8.43 -1.29
N VAL A 205 3.32 7.37 -1.15
CA VAL A 205 3.14 6.39 -0.06
C VAL A 205 3.36 7.04 1.30
N PHE A 206 4.42 7.85 1.47
CA PHE A 206 4.67 8.56 2.74
C PHE A 206 3.52 9.50 3.11
N ALA A 207 2.96 10.22 2.14
CA ALA A 207 1.79 11.07 2.36
C ALA A 207 0.59 10.26 2.86
N LEU A 208 0.31 9.10 2.27
CA LEU A 208 -0.76 8.20 2.73
C LEU A 208 -0.52 7.75 4.18
N ILE A 209 0.70 7.29 4.52
CA ILE A 209 1.04 6.87 5.88
C ILE A 209 0.85 8.01 6.89
N LEU A 210 1.32 9.21 6.57
CA LEU A 210 1.18 10.40 7.43
C LEU A 210 -0.27 10.83 7.64
N ARG A 211 -1.13 10.58 6.64
CA ARG A 211 -2.57 10.81 6.73
C ARG A 211 -3.31 9.73 7.52
N GLY A 212 -2.61 8.72 8.03
CA GLY A 212 -3.17 7.63 8.83
C GLY A 212 -3.73 6.47 8.01
N GLU A 213 -3.53 6.48 6.69
CA GLU A 213 -3.92 5.37 5.83
C GLU A 213 -3.04 4.15 6.10
N GLY A 214 -3.64 2.97 6.18
CA GLY A 214 -2.93 1.72 6.52
C GLY A 214 -2.88 1.41 8.01
N ARG A 215 -3.67 2.10 8.84
CA ARG A 215 -4.01 1.64 10.19
C ARG A 215 -5.28 0.79 10.10
N GLU A 216 -5.31 -0.38 10.72
CA GLU A 216 -6.58 -1.09 10.93
C GLU A 216 -7.51 -0.15 11.73
N GLU A 217 -8.65 0.21 11.14
CA GLU A 217 -9.67 0.93 11.89
C GLU A 217 -10.10 0.03 13.05
N GLU A 218 -9.85 0.48 14.29
CA GLU A 218 -10.62 0.00 15.43
C GLU A 218 -12.08 0.33 15.13
N LYS A 219 -12.81 -0.63 14.55
CA LYS A 219 -14.27 -0.61 14.53
C LYS A 219 -14.73 -0.57 15.97
N LYS A 220 -15.01 0.63 16.46
CA LYS A 220 -15.79 0.86 17.68
C LYS A 220 -17.23 0.43 17.48
#